data_AF-A0A7R9DKL5-F1
#
_entry.id   AF-A0A7R9DKL5-F1
#
_cell.length_a   1.000
_cell.length_b   1.000
_cell.length_c   1.000
_cell.angle_alpha   90.00
_cell.angle_beta   90.00
_cell.angle_gamma   90.00
#
_symmetry.space_group_name_H-M   'P 1'
#
loop_
_entity.id
_entity.type
_entity.pdbx_description
1 polymer ?
#
loop_
_entity_poly.entity_id
_entity_poly.type
_entity_poly.pdbx_seq_one_letter_code
_entity_poly.pdbx_strand_id
1 'polypeptide(L)'
;MEDNLSLSAEQTEKILQFQDLTGIEDMSVCRDVLQRHGWDLEVSVQEQLNIREGRPSVYRSDVITPSVVNNHLEQRVFFSPPSHNYPRNGVFGLFRYVVSLLVQFCYNTFSNFLNFTFRLIQPDPRRFVTDPVRDVIEFIQTFEAKYGTEHPVFYQGTYSQALNDAKQELRFLLVYLHCEDHQDTERFCRLTLPSPEVIAYINANMLFWACSVTSSEGYRVSQALRENGYPFLALIVLRENRMTVVGRLEGPVEPDELLQRLRTVVSENEIALIAARADRLERSFNQTLREQQDQAYLESLQADQEKERRRLEEREKKEDAERHIRELEQIEIDRKEVRGHTNEH
;
A
#
# COMPACT_ATOMS: atom_id res chain seq x y z
N MET A 1 -13.30 26.43 21.81
CA MET A 1 -12.17 26.76 22.69
C MET A 1 -11.20 25.61 22.56
N GLU A 2 -9.89 25.89 22.51
CA GLU A 2 -8.78 24.92 22.49
C GLU A 2 -8.55 24.23 21.12
N ASP A 3 -7.39 24.26 20.47
CA ASP A 3 -6.03 24.39 20.98
C ASP A 3 -5.11 25.22 20.04
N ASN A 4 -4.96 26.51 20.34
CA ASN A 4 -3.72 27.22 20.04
C ASN A 4 -2.67 26.72 21.04
N LEU A 5 -2.20 25.48 20.88
CA LEU A 5 -0.98 25.04 21.53
C LEU A 5 0.14 25.96 21.04
N SER A 6 0.58 26.85 21.91
CA SER A 6 1.74 27.71 21.70
C SER A 6 2.91 26.82 21.31
N LEU A 7 3.33 26.92 20.05
CA LEU A 7 4.54 26.28 19.58
C LEU A 7 5.72 26.75 20.44
N SER A 8 6.56 25.83 20.90
CA SER A 8 7.81 26.20 21.57
C SER A 8 8.68 27.06 20.65
N ALA A 9 9.54 27.91 21.20
CA ALA A 9 10.49 28.70 20.41
C ALA A 9 11.34 27.80 19.49
N GLU A 10 11.77 26.63 19.98
CA GLU A 10 12.52 25.62 19.21
C GLU A 10 11.69 25.01 18.08
N GLN A 11 10.39 24.81 18.29
CA GLN A 11 9.49 24.26 17.27
C GLN A 11 9.24 25.26 16.15
N THR A 12 9.11 26.54 16.51
CA THR A 12 8.92 27.63 15.55
C THR A 12 10.18 27.84 14.70
N GLU A 13 11.37 27.73 15.32
CA GLU A 13 12.65 27.78 14.61
C GLU A 13 12.80 26.63 13.61
N LYS A 14 12.46 25.40 14.00
CA LYS A 14 12.48 24.24 13.09
C LYS A 14 11.53 24.40 11.90
N ILE A 15 10.36 25.02 12.10
CA ILE A 15 9.43 25.27 10.99
C ILE A 15 10.01 26.28 10.01
N LEU A 16 10.63 27.36 10.50
CA LEU A 16 11.28 28.36 9.65
C LEU A 16 12.44 27.76 8.86
N GLN A 17 13.30 26.97 9.50
CA GLN A 17 14.40 26.27 8.82
C GLN A 17 13.86 25.28 7.77
N PHE A 18 12.80 24.55 8.09
CA PHE A 18 12.15 23.64 7.15
C PHE A 18 11.54 24.40 5.95
N GLN A 19 10.94 25.57 6.19
CA GLN A 19 10.38 26.43 5.16
C GLN A 19 11.47 26.98 4.23
N ASP A 20 12.61 27.42 4.76
CA ASP A 20 13.75 27.91 3.97
C ASP A 20 14.36 26.79 3.10
N LEU A 21 14.46 25.57 3.63
CA LEU A 21 15.07 24.44 2.92
C LEU A 21 14.14 23.79 1.89
N THR A 22 12.84 23.72 2.17
CA THR A 22 11.87 23.06 1.29
C THR A 22 11.11 24.03 0.39
N GLY A 23 11.16 25.34 0.65
CA GLY A 23 10.43 26.35 -0.12
C GLY A 23 8.91 26.19 -0.06
N ILE A 24 8.38 25.66 1.04
CA ILE A 24 6.92 25.57 1.30
C ILE A 24 6.50 26.83 2.05
N GLU A 25 5.63 27.63 1.44
CA GLU A 25 5.17 28.90 2.02
C GLU A 25 4.15 28.70 3.16
N ASP A 26 3.47 27.56 3.20
CA ASP A 26 2.41 27.28 4.18
C ASP A 26 2.96 26.70 5.49
N MET A 27 2.95 27.55 6.53
CA MET A 27 3.35 27.23 7.91
C MET A 27 2.58 26.04 8.51
N SER A 28 1.32 25.85 8.13
CA SER A 28 0.48 24.75 8.65
C SER A 28 0.93 23.40 8.09
N VAL A 29 1.30 23.36 6.81
CA VAL A 29 1.81 22.15 6.14
C VAL A 29 3.18 21.78 6.70
N CYS A 30 4.07 22.76 6.91
CA CYS A 30 5.38 22.52 7.51
C CYS A 30 5.26 21.96 8.94
N ARG A 31 4.32 22.49 9.73
CA ARG A 31 4.02 21.98 11.07
C ARG A 31 3.53 20.52 11.01
N ASP A 32 2.60 20.21 10.13
CA ASP A 32 2.05 18.86 10.00
C ASP A 32 3.12 17.84 9.59
N VAL A 33 4.03 18.22 8.68
CA VAL A 33 5.13 17.35 8.26
C VAL A 33 6.11 17.12 9.41
N LEU A 34 6.59 18.18 10.07
CA LEU A 34 7.50 18.05 11.21
C LEU A 34 6.87 17.27 12.36
N GLN A 35 5.58 17.45 12.62
CA GLN A 35 4.87 16.73 13.68
C GLN A 35 4.77 15.22 13.38
N ARG A 36 4.63 14.84 12.11
CA ARG A 36 4.63 13.42 11.68
C ARG A 36 5.99 12.75 11.88
N HIS A 37 7.08 13.49 11.75
CA HIS A 37 8.44 13.00 11.93
C HIS A 37 9.03 13.32 13.31
N GLY A 38 8.18 13.58 14.32
CA GLY A 38 8.65 13.78 15.69
C GLY A 38 9.56 15.00 15.87
N TRP A 39 9.38 16.05 15.06
CA TRP A 39 10.21 17.26 15.02
C TRP A 39 11.66 17.03 14.61
N ASP A 40 11.95 15.96 13.87
CA ASP A 40 13.25 15.74 13.24
C ASP A 40 13.33 16.48 11.90
N LEU A 41 14.17 17.53 11.85
CA LEU A 41 14.29 18.41 10.69
C LEU A 41 14.93 17.68 9.50
N GLU A 42 16.01 16.93 9.74
CA GLU A 42 16.80 16.31 8.67
C GLU A 42 15.97 15.25 7.93
N VAL A 43 15.29 14.39 8.68
CA VAL A 43 14.43 13.33 8.13
C VAL A 43 13.27 13.95 7.34
N SER A 44 12.64 14.98 7.89
CA SER A 44 11.52 15.68 7.23
C SER A 44 11.95 16.34 5.91
N VAL A 45 13.09 17.04 5.92
CA VAL A 45 13.62 17.72 4.73
C VAL A 45 14.01 16.70 3.67
N GLN A 46 14.71 15.63 4.07
CA GLN A 46 15.13 14.59 3.14
C GLN A 46 13.94 13.89 2.49
N GLU A 47 12.88 13.58 3.24
CA GLU A 47 11.66 12.99 2.67
C GLU A 47 10.95 13.96 1.73
N GLN A 48 10.83 15.23 2.10
CA GLN A 48 10.19 16.23 1.25
C GLN A 48 10.95 16.49 -0.05
N LEU A 49 12.29 16.52 0.01
CA LEU A 49 13.15 16.61 -1.17
C LEU A 49 13.06 15.34 -2.02
N ASN A 50 13.07 14.16 -1.42
CA ASN A 50 12.88 12.89 -2.15
C ASN A 50 11.53 12.84 -2.88
N ILE A 51 10.45 13.33 -2.25
CA ILE A 51 9.12 13.43 -2.87
C ILE A 51 9.13 14.39 -4.07
N ARG A 52 9.84 15.52 -3.96
CA ARG A 52 10.00 16.48 -5.08
C ARG A 52 10.91 15.97 -6.19
N GLU A 53 11.97 15.25 -5.84
CA GLU A 53 12.95 14.67 -6.76
C GLU A 53 12.49 13.35 -7.37
N GLY A 54 11.36 12.79 -6.92
CA GLY A 54 10.81 11.53 -7.44
C GLY A 54 11.64 10.29 -7.05
N ARG A 55 12.59 10.42 -6.12
CA ARG A 55 13.37 9.29 -5.61
C ARG A 55 12.57 8.57 -4.53
N PRO A 56 12.35 7.24 -4.62
CA PRO A 56 11.73 6.50 -3.53
C PRO A 56 12.62 6.62 -2.28
N SER A 57 12.02 7.03 -1.15
CA SER A 57 12.75 7.21 0.09
C SER A 57 13.40 5.89 0.54
N VAL A 58 14.74 5.88 0.59
CA VAL A 58 15.57 4.71 0.94
C VAL A 58 15.32 4.23 2.39
N TYR A 59 14.68 5.06 3.22
CA TYR A 59 14.35 4.76 4.62
C TYR A 59 12.95 4.19 4.87
N ARG A 60 12.20 3.78 3.84
CA ARG A 60 10.87 3.18 4.03
C ARG A 60 10.95 1.75 4.56
N SER A 61 11.37 1.61 5.81
CA SER A 61 11.50 0.32 6.52
C SER A 61 10.23 -0.10 7.24
N ASP A 62 9.19 0.72 7.23
CA ASP A 62 7.89 0.36 7.79
C ASP A 62 6.90 0.11 6.65
N VAL A 63 6.37 -1.11 6.60
CA VAL A 63 5.22 -1.47 5.78
C VAL A 63 4.02 -0.69 6.35
N ILE A 64 3.90 0.58 6.00
CA ILE A 64 2.74 1.41 6.36
C ILE A 64 1.54 0.74 5.69
N THR A 65 0.71 0.11 6.50
CA THR A 65 -0.55 -0.47 6.05
C THR A 65 -1.36 0.66 5.40
N PRO A 66 -1.73 0.58 4.13
CA PRO A 66 -2.46 1.65 3.49
C PRO A 66 -3.77 1.82 4.24
N SER A 67 -4.07 3.06 4.67
CA SER A 67 -5.34 3.33 5.35
C SER A 67 -6.49 3.01 4.41
N VAL A 68 -7.35 2.09 4.84
CA VAL A 68 -8.55 1.74 4.09
C VAL A 68 -9.65 2.73 4.48
N VAL A 69 -10.05 3.55 3.52
CA VAL A 69 -11.14 4.50 3.70
C VAL A 69 -12.46 3.75 3.65
N ASN A 70 -13.21 3.88 4.74
CA ASN A 70 -14.47 3.20 4.94
C ASN A 70 -15.62 4.22 4.88
N ASN A 71 -15.94 4.72 3.69
CA ASN A 71 -17.03 5.65 3.47
C ASN A 71 -18.34 4.90 3.18
N HIS A 72 -19.23 4.80 4.17
CA HIS A 72 -20.50 4.10 4.04
C HIS A 72 -21.43 4.66 2.93
N LEU A 73 -21.23 5.91 2.50
CA LEU A 73 -22.05 6.56 1.46
C LEU A 73 -21.70 6.15 0.03
N GLU A 74 -20.46 5.73 -0.20
CA GLU A 74 -19.97 5.32 -1.54
C GLU A 74 -19.98 3.80 -1.72
N GLN A 75 -20.40 3.07 -0.69
CA GLN A 75 -20.39 1.61 -0.63
C GLN A 75 -21.72 1.03 -1.08
N ARG A 76 -21.66 0.02 -1.94
CA ARG A 76 -22.81 -0.86 -2.16
C ARG A 76 -22.88 -1.91 -1.08
N VAL A 77 -23.92 -1.85 -0.25
CA VAL A 77 -24.22 -2.87 0.76
C VAL A 77 -25.32 -3.77 0.23
N PHE A 78 -25.00 -5.04 0.03
CA PHE A 78 -26.00 -6.06 -0.25
C PHE A 78 -26.27 -6.84 1.02
N PHE A 79 -27.50 -6.75 1.51
CA PHE A 79 -27.96 -7.49 2.66
C PHE A 79 -28.87 -8.62 2.21
N SER A 80 -28.54 -9.86 2.58
CA SER A 80 -29.41 -11.01 2.39
C SER A 80 -30.02 -11.43 3.73
N PRO A 81 -31.35 -11.51 3.84
CA PRO A 81 -31.99 -11.93 5.09
C PRO A 81 -31.61 -13.38 5.46
N PRO A 82 -31.52 -13.70 6.76
CA PRO A 82 -31.11 -15.02 7.23
C PRO A 82 -32.04 -16.12 6.73
N SER A 83 -31.48 -17.30 6.45
CA SER A 83 -32.16 -18.48 5.91
C SER A 83 -33.23 -19.03 6.86
N HIS A 84 -34.39 -18.38 6.99
CA HIS A 84 -35.49 -18.91 7.79
C HIS A 84 -36.28 -19.92 6.94
N ASN A 85 -36.16 -21.19 7.30
CA ASN A 85 -37.09 -22.23 6.85
C ASN A 85 -38.50 -21.90 7.35
N TYR A 86 -39.33 -21.30 6.50
CA TYR A 86 -40.77 -21.23 6.75
C TYR A 86 -41.34 -22.66 6.72
N PRO A 87 -41.98 -23.14 7.80
CA PRO A 87 -42.62 -24.43 7.77
C PRO A 87 -43.82 -24.39 6.81
N ARG A 88 -43.72 -25.21 5.76
CA ARG A 88 -44.84 -25.56 4.89
C ARG A 88 -45.76 -26.53 5.68
N ASN A 89 -47.00 -26.08 5.92
CA ASN A 89 -48.18 -26.80 6.43
C ASN A 89 -48.21 -27.25 7.92
N GLY A 90 -49.11 -26.62 8.68
CA GLY A 90 -49.76 -27.20 9.87
C GLY A 90 -49.55 -26.44 11.19
N VAL A 91 -50.58 -26.40 12.04
CA VAL A 91 -50.58 -25.75 13.38
C VAL A 91 -49.52 -26.36 14.30
N PHE A 92 -49.25 -27.66 14.16
CA PHE A 92 -48.18 -28.36 14.88
C PHE A 92 -46.77 -27.91 14.45
N GLY A 93 -46.59 -27.53 13.18
CA GLY A 93 -45.33 -26.97 12.67
C GLY A 93 -45.07 -25.57 13.21
N LEU A 94 -46.10 -24.74 13.31
CA LEU A 94 -46.04 -23.42 13.97
C LEU A 94 -45.71 -23.56 15.46
N PHE A 95 -46.34 -24.48 16.17
CA PHE A 95 -46.05 -24.70 17.59
C PHE A 95 -44.61 -25.17 17.81
N ARG A 96 -44.15 -26.17 17.03
CA ARG A 96 -42.77 -26.67 17.12
C ARG A 96 -41.75 -25.60 16.72
N TYR A 97 -42.10 -24.75 15.75
CA TYR A 97 -41.32 -23.58 15.36
C TYR A 97 -41.21 -22.57 16.50
N VAL A 98 -42.32 -22.12 17.08
CA VAL A 98 -42.34 -21.16 18.20
C VAL A 98 -41.56 -21.72 19.40
N VAL A 99 -41.75 -23.00 19.74
CA VAL A 99 -40.99 -23.64 20.82
C VAL A 99 -39.51 -23.72 20.48
N SER A 100 -39.13 -24.09 19.26
CA SER A 100 -37.71 -24.09 18.86
C SER A 100 -37.13 -22.68 18.87
N LEU A 101 -37.91 -21.66 18.51
CA LEU A 101 -37.50 -20.27 18.49
C LEU A 101 -37.26 -19.77 19.92
N LEU A 102 -38.14 -20.14 20.87
CA LEU A 102 -37.97 -19.84 22.29
C LEU A 102 -36.80 -20.62 22.91
N VAL A 103 -36.60 -21.88 22.54
CA VAL A 103 -35.47 -22.69 23.04
C VAL A 103 -34.15 -22.18 22.46
N GLN A 104 -34.08 -21.89 21.17
CA GLN A 104 -32.92 -21.31 20.51
C GLN A 104 -32.62 -19.90 21.04
N PHE A 105 -33.66 -19.09 21.28
CA PHE A 105 -33.53 -17.76 21.89
C PHE A 105 -33.03 -17.85 23.33
N CYS A 106 -33.60 -18.72 24.16
CA CYS A 106 -33.14 -18.92 25.53
C CYS A 106 -31.72 -19.52 25.57
N TYR A 107 -31.40 -20.49 24.71
CA TYR A 107 -30.09 -21.11 24.65
C TYR A 107 -29.02 -20.14 24.14
N ASN A 108 -29.28 -19.39 23.07
CA ASN A 108 -28.34 -18.40 22.54
C ASN A 108 -28.20 -17.20 23.49
N THR A 109 -29.28 -16.75 24.13
CA THR A 109 -29.19 -15.64 25.10
C THR A 109 -28.44 -16.10 26.35
N PHE A 110 -28.67 -17.32 26.82
CA PHE A 110 -27.99 -17.88 27.99
C PHE A 110 -26.52 -18.21 27.73
N SER A 111 -26.19 -18.79 26.57
CA SER A 111 -24.82 -19.06 26.16
C SER A 111 -24.06 -17.77 25.90
N ASN A 112 -24.69 -16.77 25.29
CA ASN A 112 -24.09 -15.44 25.10
C ASN A 112 -23.92 -14.70 26.43
N PHE A 113 -24.84 -14.84 27.38
CA PHE A 113 -24.71 -14.25 28.71
C PHE A 113 -23.62 -14.93 29.55
N LEU A 114 -23.49 -16.26 29.47
CA LEU A 114 -22.39 -16.99 30.08
C LEU A 114 -21.06 -16.62 29.43
N ASN A 115 -20.98 -16.59 28.10
CA ASN A 115 -19.78 -16.15 27.39
C ASN A 115 -19.45 -14.69 27.68
N PHE A 116 -20.44 -13.82 27.83
CA PHE A 116 -20.25 -12.41 28.21
C PHE A 116 -19.74 -12.26 29.64
N THR A 117 -20.27 -13.04 30.59
CA THR A 117 -19.78 -13.02 31.99
C THR A 117 -18.38 -13.63 32.11
N PHE A 118 -18.05 -14.67 31.33
CA PHE A 118 -16.68 -15.18 31.20
C PHE A 118 -15.72 -14.16 30.53
N ARG A 119 -16.17 -13.43 29.50
CA ARG A 119 -15.41 -12.36 28.81
C ARG A 119 -15.18 -11.11 29.68
N LEU A 120 -16.02 -10.86 30.69
CA LEU A 120 -15.88 -9.74 31.62
C LEU A 120 -14.83 -9.99 32.71
N ILE A 121 -14.55 -11.27 33.02
CA ILE A 121 -13.61 -11.69 34.08
C ILE A 121 -12.22 -12.01 33.50
N GLN A 122 -12.13 -12.38 32.22
CA GLN A 122 -10.87 -12.69 31.54
C GLN A 122 -10.63 -11.66 30.42
N PRO A 123 -9.55 -10.84 30.46
CA PRO A 123 -9.25 -9.90 29.38
C PRO A 123 -9.06 -10.69 28.07
N ASP A 124 -9.82 -10.31 27.05
CA ASP A 124 -9.91 -11.02 25.76
C ASP A 124 -8.49 -11.25 25.19
N PRO A 125 -8.00 -12.52 25.15
CA PRO A 125 -6.63 -12.84 24.77
C PRO A 125 -6.31 -12.47 23.30
N ARG A 126 -7.36 -12.20 22.51
CA ARG A 126 -7.30 -11.73 21.11
C ARG A 126 -6.61 -10.37 20.92
N ARG A 127 -6.34 -9.63 22.00
CA ARG A 127 -5.58 -8.37 21.98
C ARG A 127 -4.07 -8.57 21.88
N PHE A 128 -3.56 -9.75 22.19
CA PHE A 128 -2.15 -10.05 22.01
C PHE A 128 -1.94 -10.57 20.58
N VAL A 129 -1.18 -9.82 19.78
CA VAL A 129 -0.81 -10.21 18.42
C VAL A 129 0.12 -11.41 18.52
N THR A 130 -0.46 -12.60 18.41
CA THR A 130 0.24 -13.81 18.02
C THR A 130 0.37 -13.78 16.49
N ASP A 131 1.57 -14.05 15.99
CA ASP A 131 1.95 -14.11 14.57
C ASP A 131 0.78 -14.06 13.53
N PRO A 132 0.51 -12.91 12.89
CA PRO A 132 -0.66 -12.73 12.02
C PRO A 132 -0.60 -13.56 10.73
N VAL A 133 0.59 -13.93 10.26
CA VAL A 133 0.73 -14.80 9.09
C VAL A 133 0.30 -16.21 9.45
N ARG A 134 0.70 -16.68 10.64
CA ARG A 134 0.32 -17.99 11.15
C ARG A 134 -1.20 -18.13 11.31
N ASP A 135 -1.87 -17.10 11.84
CA ASP A 135 -3.33 -17.08 12.00
C ASP A 135 -4.05 -17.33 10.65
N VAL A 136 -3.57 -16.73 9.57
CA VAL A 136 -4.13 -16.91 8.22
C VAL A 136 -3.86 -18.31 7.68
N ILE A 137 -2.64 -18.82 7.83
CA ILE A 137 -2.29 -20.17 7.37
C ILE A 137 -3.08 -21.25 8.13
N GLU A 138 -3.21 -21.09 9.44
CA GLU A 138 -4.01 -21.99 10.29
C GLU A 138 -5.49 -21.96 9.90
N PHE A 139 -6.03 -20.78 9.58
CA PHE A 139 -7.38 -20.65 9.04
C PHE A 139 -7.54 -21.44 7.72
N ILE A 140 -6.62 -21.29 6.76
CA ILE A 140 -6.69 -22.00 5.47
C ILE A 140 -6.69 -23.52 5.68
N GLN A 141 -5.78 -24.03 6.52
CA GLN A 141 -5.71 -25.46 6.84
C GLN A 141 -7.00 -25.97 7.49
N THR A 142 -7.55 -25.20 8.43
CA THR A 142 -8.80 -25.55 9.11
C THR A 142 -9.99 -25.52 8.16
N PHE A 143 -10.02 -24.54 7.25
CA PHE A 143 -11.03 -24.40 6.21
C PHE A 143 -10.99 -25.60 5.25
N GLU A 144 -9.81 -25.91 4.70
CA GLU A 144 -9.60 -27.03 3.77
C GLU A 144 -9.94 -28.38 4.41
N ALA A 145 -9.58 -28.56 5.69
CA ALA A 145 -9.92 -29.78 6.43
C ALA A 145 -11.44 -29.96 6.62
N LYS A 146 -12.19 -28.85 6.74
CA LYS A 146 -13.64 -28.88 7.03
C LYS A 146 -14.52 -28.85 5.77
N TYR A 147 -14.13 -28.07 4.77
CA TYR A 147 -14.94 -27.80 3.58
C TYR A 147 -14.35 -28.37 2.29
N GLY A 148 -13.07 -28.74 2.29
CA GLY A 148 -12.34 -29.22 1.12
C GLY A 148 -11.51 -28.14 0.42
N THR A 149 -10.80 -28.53 -0.63
CA THR A 149 -9.87 -27.67 -1.39
C THR A 149 -10.54 -26.95 -2.58
N GLU A 150 -11.87 -27.06 -2.70
CA GLU A 150 -12.64 -26.40 -3.75
C GLU A 150 -13.03 -24.98 -3.29
N HIS A 151 -12.13 -24.02 -3.49
CA HIS A 151 -12.36 -22.61 -3.16
C HIS A 151 -11.46 -21.71 -4.01
N PRO A 152 -11.74 -20.38 -4.06
CA PRO A 152 -10.81 -19.44 -4.69
C PRO A 152 -9.46 -19.45 -3.97
N VAL A 153 -8.39 -19.11 -4.68
CA VAL A 153 -7.02 -19.18 -4.15
C VAL A 153 -6.85 -18.16 -3.03
N PHE A 154 -6.64 -18.66 -1.80
CA PHE A 154 -6.39 -17.79 -0.66
C PHE A 154 -5.00 -17.16 -0.73
N TYR A 155 -4.94 -15.86 -0.47
CA TYR A 155 -3.71 -15.12 -0.31
C TYR A 155 -3.01 -15.53 0.99
N GLN A 156 -1.80 -16.08 0.88
CA GLN A 156 -1.02 -16.60 2.00
C GLN A 156 -0.13 -15.52 2.64
N GLY A 157 -0.77 -14.52 3.24
CA GLY A 157 -0.07 -13.45 3.94
C GLY A 157 -1.02 -12.60 4.80
N THR A 158 -0.45 -11.62 5.48
CA THR A 158 -1.24 -10.72 6.35
C THR A 158 -2.20 -9.85 5.55
N TYR A 159 -3.22 -9.30 6.22
CA TYR A 159 -4.14 -8.35 5.59
C TYR A 159 -3.41 -7.14 4.99
N SER A 160 -2.36 -6.69 5.68
CA SER A 160 -1.54 -5.56 5.29
C SER A 160 -0.73 -5.82 4.01
N GLN A 161 -0.18 -7.03 3.88
CA GLN A 161 0.52 -7.47 2.68
C GLN A 161 -0.45 -7.58 1.50
N ALA A 162 -1.61 -8.21 1.70
CA ALA A 162 -2.64 -8.33 0.66
C ALA A 162 -3.11 -6.96 0.15
N LEU A 163 -3.28 -5.97 1.04
CA LEU A 163 -3.62 -4.60 0.66
C LEU A 163 -2.52 -3.89 -0.12
N ASN A 164 -1.26 -4.06 0.29
CA ASN A 164 -0.12 -3.47 -0.40
C ASN A 164 0.05 -4.05 -1.79
N ASP A 165 -0.05 -5.36 -1.92
CA ASP A 165 0.04 -6.05 -3.21
C ASP A 165 -1.14 -5.66 -4.11
N ALA A 166 -2.37 -5.56 -3.57
CA ALA A 166 -3.51 -5.06 -4.34
C ALA A 166 -3.29 -3.62 -4.86
N LYS A 167 -2.70 -2.75 -4.04
CA LYS A 167 -2.34 -1.37 -4.42
C LYS A 167 -1.20 -1.33 -5.44
N GLN A 168 -0.20 -2.20 -5.29
CA GLN A 168 0.95 -2.29 -6.19
C GLN A 168 0.58 -2.92 -7.52
N GLU A 169 -0.26 -3.94 -7.56
CA GLU A 169 -0.69 -4.59 -8.81
C GLU A 169 -1.88 -3.90 -9.47
N LEU A 170 -2.49 -2.91 -8.80
CA LEU A 170 -3.73 -2.26 -9.23
C LEU A 170 -4.78 -3.35 -9.54
N ARG A 171 -5.08 -4.16 -8.52
CA ARG A 171 -6.10 -5.21 -8.53
C ARG A 171 -7.12 -4.98 -7.43
N PHE A 172 -8.30 -5.56 -7.59
CA PHE A 172 -9.28 -5.63 -6.52
C PHE A 172 -8.81 -6.61 -5.44
N LEU A 173 -9.15 -6.33 -4.19
CA LEU A 173 -8.95 -7.23 -3.05
C LEU A 173 -10.32 -7.61 -2.49
N LEU A 174 -10.62 -8.90 -2.46
CA LEU A 174 -11.80 -9.45 -1.82
C LEU A 174 -11.41 -10.04 -0.47
N VAL A 175 -11.98 -9.48 0.60
CA VAL A 175 -11.75 -9.89 1.99
C VAL A 175 -12.94 -10.71 2.46
N TYR A 176 -12.70 -11.94 2.91
CA TYR A 176 -13.69 -12.80 3.54
C TYR A 176 -13.43 -12.94 5.04
N LEU A 177 -14.39 -12.52 5.87
CA LEU A 177 -14.32 -12.73 7.31
C LEU A 177 -15.17 -13.94 7.69
N HIS A 178 -14.50 -14.98 8.18
CA HIS A 178 -15.13 -16.22 8.58
C HIS A 178 -15.54 -16.20 10.06
N CYS A 179 -16.79 -16.52 10.34
CA CYS A 179 -17.29 -16.73 11.69
C CYS A 179 -17.91 -18.13 11.78
N GLU A 180 -17.21 -19.04 12.45
CA GLU A 180 -17.62 -20.44 12.59
C GLU A 180 -18.92 -20.58 13.39
N ASP A 181 -19.16 -19.68 14.34
CA ASP A 181 -20.34 -19.70 15.21
C ASP A 181 -21.64 -19.30 14.49
N HIS A 182 -21.56 -18.71 13.29
CA HIS A 182 -22.72 -18.21 12.57
C HIS A 182 -23.38 -19.28 11.68
N GLN A 183 -24.68 -19.48 11.85
CA GLN A 183 -25.48 -20.53 11.21
C GLN A 183 -25.41 -20.54 9.66
N ASP A 184 -25.32 -19.35 9.04
CA ASP A 184 -25.33 -19.22 7.58
C ASP A 184 -23.92 -19.40 6.95
N THR A 185 -22.86 -19.45 7.76
CA THR A 185 -21.47 -19.58 7.27
C THR A 185 -21.24 -20.93 6.60
N GLU A 186 -21.72 -22.02 7.20
CA GLU A 186 -21.50 -23.37 6.67
C GLU A 186 -22.13 -23.54 5.29
N ARG A 187 -23.35 -23.03 5.10
CA ARG A 187 -24.04 -23.08 3.79
C ARG A 187 -23.23 -22.37 2.72
N PHE A 188 -22.74 -21.18 3.02
CA PHE A 188 -21.94 -20.37 2.09
C PHE A 188 -20.62 -21.06 1.69
N CYS A 189 -19.92 -21.65 2.66
CA CYS A 189 -18.66 -22.37 2.40
C CYS A 189 -18.86 -23.69 1.64
N ARG A 190 -20.02 -24.34 1.76
CA ARG A 190 -20.31 -25.62 1.08
C ARG A 190 -21.00 -25.48 -0.28
N LEU A 191 -21.73 -24.39 -0.52
CA LEU A 191 -22.53 -24.24 -1.74
C LEU A 191 -22.06 -23.08 -2.62
N THR A 192 -21.69 -21.95 -2.01
CA THR A 192 -21.43 -20.70 -2.74
C THR A 192 -19.97 -20.54 -3.15
N LEU A 193 -19.03 -20.63 -2.20
CA LEU A 193 -17.60 -20.54 -2.47
C LEU A 193 -17.03 -21.63 -3.40
N PRO A 194 -17.45 -22.91 -3.32
CA PRO A 194 -16.89 -23.97 -4.17
C PRO A 194 -17.41 -23.94 -5.60
N SER A 195 -18.36 -23.05 -5.93
CA SER A 195 -18.89 -22.95 -7.29
C SER A 195 -17.76 -22.64 -8.30
N PRO A 196 -17.58 -23.46 -9.36
CA PRO A 196 -16.49 -23.26 -10.33
C PRO A 196 -16.51 -21.89 -11.01
N GLU A 197 -17.70 -21.34 -11.25
CA GLU A 197 -17.86 -20.01 -11.85
C GLU A 197 -17.40 -18.90 -10.89
N VAL A 198 -17.72 -19.04 -9.59
CA VAL A 198 -17.26 -18.12 -8.54
C VAL A 198 -15.75 -18.17 -8.40
N ILE A 199 -15.18 -19.39 -8.34
CA ILE A 199 -13.73 -19.61 -8.25
C ILE A 199 -13.00 -18.98 -9.44
N ALA A 200 -13.44 -19.30 -10.66
CA ALA A 200 -12.83 -18.79 -11.88
C ALA A 200 -12.88 -17.26 -11.94
N TYR A 201 -14.01 -16.65 -11.56
CA TYR A 201 -14.17 -15.21 -11.58
C TYR A 201 -13.30 -14.51 -10.54
N ILE A 202 -13.25 -15.02 -9.30
CA ILE A 202 -12.44 -14.42 -8.23
C ILE A 202 -10.95 -14.52 -8.59
N ASN A 203 -10.46 -15.70 -8.96
CA ASN A 203 -9.05 -15.92 -9.27
C ASN A 203 -8.55 -15.09 -10.46
N ALA A 204 -9.42 -14.79 -11.43
CA ALA A 204 -9.04 -14.02 -12.61
C ALA A 204 -8.99 -12.50 -12.37
N ASN A 205 -9.83 -11.97 -11.47
CA ASN A 205 -10.07 -10.53 -11.37
C ASN A 205 -9.54 -9.88 -10.08
N MET A 206 -9.28 -10.65 -9.03
CA MET A 206 -9.00 -10.09 -7.70
C MET A 206 -8.10 -11.00 -6.86
N LEU A 207 -7.43 -10.39 -5.88
CA LEU A 207 -6.77 -11.12 -4.80
C LEU A 207 -7.83 -11.52 -3.77
N PHE A 208 -7.80 -12.75 -3.27
CA PHE A 208 -8.76 -13.24 -2.29
C PHE A 208 -8.07 -13.49 -0.95
N TRP A 209 -8.40 -12.70 0.06
CA TRP A 209 -7.87 -12.84 1.41
C TRP A 209 -8.97 -13.27 2.37
N ALA A 210 -8.66 -14.18 3.28
CA ALA A 210 -9.63 -14.67 4.24
C ALA A 210 -8.99 -14.97 5.59
N CYS A 211 -9.76 -14.77 6.66
CA CYS A 211 -9.33 -15.09 8.00
C CYS A 211 -10.53 -15.33 8.93
N SER A 212 -10.32 -16.09 10.00
CA SER A 212 -11.33 -16.30 11.04
C SER A 212 -11.37 -15.11 12.00
N VAL A 213 -12.56 -14.62 12.34
CA VAL A 213 -12.76 -13.55 13.33
C VAL A 213 -12.45 -14.01 14.76
N THR A 214 -12.27 -15.32 14.98
CA THR A 214 -11.76 -15.87 16.24
C THR A 214 -10.27 -15.61 16.44
N SER A 215 -9.51 -15.44 15.35
CA SER A 215 -8.07 -15.17 15.36
C SER A 215 -7.76 -13.70 15.65
N SER A 216 -6.51 -13.40 16.00
CA SER A 216 -6.09 -12.03 16.32
C SER A 216 -6.10 -11.13 15.09
N GLU A 217 -5.60 -11.62 13.95
CA GLU A 217 -5.58 -10.89 12.68
C GLU A 217 -7.01 -10.68 12.15
N GLY A 218 -7.83 -11.74 12.12
CA GLY A 218 -9.22 -11.62 11.65
C GLY A 218 -10.06 -10.70 12.52
N TYR A 219 -9.88 -10.71 13.85
CA TYR A 219 -10.55 -9.77 14.75
C TYR A 219 -10.15 -8.31 14.49
N ARG A 220 -8.86 -8.03 14.25
CA ARG A 220 -8.39 -6.67 13.90
C ARG A 220 -9.03 -6.16 12.61
N VAL A 221 -9.10 -7.01 11.58
CA VAL A 221 -9.71 -6.64 10.29
C VAL A 221 -11.22 -6.46 10.42
N SER A 222 -11.87 -7.29 11.22
CA SER A 222 -13.27 -7.13 11.62
C SER A 222 -13.54 -5.72 12.20
N GLN A 223 -12.75 -5.30 13.20
CA GLN A 223 -12.91 -3.96 13.78
C GLN A 223 -12.69 -2.82 12.76
N ALA A 224 -11.79 -2.99 11.79
CA ALA A 224 -11.54 -2.01 10.75
C ALA A 224 -12.69 -1.91 9.73
N LEU A 225 -13.27 -3.06 9.33
CA LEU A 225 -14.34 -3.11 8.34
C LEU A 225 -15.73 -2.87 8.95
N ARG A 226 -15.90 -3.09 10.26
CA ARG A 226 -17.18 -2.94 10.99
C ARG A 226 -18.27 -3.79 10.34
N GLU A 227 -18.10 -5.11 10.37
CA GLU A 227 -19.07 -6.07 9.89
C GLU A 227 -20.30 -6.16 10.81
N ASN A 228 -21.49 -6.32 10.22
CA ASN A 228 -22.74 -6.45 10.98
C ASN A 228 -23.46 -7.80 10.78
N GLY A 229 -22.97 -8.67 9.89
CA GLY A 229 -23.60 -9.96 9.59
C GLY A 229 -22.65 -10.91 8.87
N TYR A 230 -22.93 -12.22 8.96
CA TYR A 230 -22.12 -13.27 8.36
C TYR A 230 -22.95 -14.16 7.43
N PRO A 231 -22.36 -14.75 6.38
CA PRO A 231 -20.99 -14.53 5.88
C PRO A 231 -20.77 -13.07 5.44
N PHE A 232 -19.54 -12.57 5.65
CA PHE A 232 -19.15 -11.19 5.32
C PHE A 232 -18.07 -11.18 4.24
N LEU A 233 -18.32 -10.45 3.16
CA LEU A 233 -17.32 -10.14 2.15
C LEU A 233 -17.21 -8.63 1.95
N ALA A 234 -15.98 -8.13 1.85
CA ALA A 234 -15.70 -6.76 1.46
C ALA A 234 -14.82 -6.71 0.21
N LEU A 235 -15.24 -5.93 -0.78
CA LEU A 235 -14.45 -5.65 -1.98
C LEU A 235 -13.77 -4.30 -1.82
N ILE A 236 -12.44 -4.29 -1.95
CA ILE A 236 -11.57 -3.13 -1.77
C ILE A 236 -10.82 -2.85 -3.08
N VAL A 237 -10.72 -1.58 -3.46
CA VAL A 237 -9.98 -1.14 -4.65
C VAL A 237 -9.28 0.19 -4.39
N LEU A 238 -8.25 0.49 -5.18
CA LEU A 238 -7.60 1.80 -5.17
C LEU A 238 -8.47 2.82 -5.91
N ARG A 239 -8.92 3.86 -5.20
CA ARG A 239 -9.60 5.04 -5.76
C ARG A 239 -8.90 6.30 -5.26
N GLU A 240 -8.58 7.21 -6.17
CA GLU A 240 -7.92 8.49 -5.83
C GLU A 240 -6.68 8.30 -4.94
N ASN A 241 -5.86 7.28 -5.27
CA ASN A 241 -4.65 6.90 -4.53
C ASN A 241 -4.86 6.42 -3.07
N ARG A 242 -6.11 6.11 -2.69
CA ARG A 242 -6.49 5.53 -1.38
C ARG A 242 -7.20 4.19 -1.57
N MET A 243 -6.94 3.25 -0.68
CA MET A 243 -7.66 1.97 -0.69
C MET A 243 -9.05 2.23 -0.10
N THR A 244 -10.09 1.92 -0.84
CA THR A 244 -11.49 2.17 -0.44
C THR A 244 -12.28 0.88 -0.52
N VAL A 245 -13.10 0.60 0.49
CA VAL A 245 -14.12 -0.45 0.40
C VAL A 245 -15.23 0.06 -0.53
N VAL A 246 -15.50 -0.68 -1.61
CA VAL A 246 -16.48 -0.31 -2.65
C VAL A 246 -17.72 -1.20 -2.65
N GLY A 247 -17.59 -2.43 -2.14
CA GLY A 247 -18.69 -3.38 -2.01
C GLY A 247 -18.65 -4.09 -0.67
N ARG A 248 -19.82 -4.32 -0.09
CA ARG A 248 -20.04 -5.13 1.10
C ARG A 248 -21.16 -6.11 0.83
N LEU A 249 -20.93 -7.38 1.12
CA LEU A 249 -21.91 -8.44 0.99
C LEU A 249 -22.07 -9.04 2.39
N GLU A 250 -23.26 -8.88 2.97
CA GLU A 250 -23.58 -9.36 4.31
C GLU A 250 -24.74 -10.36 4.22
N GLY A 251 -24.53 -11.57 4.75
CA GLY A 251 -25.55 -12.62 4.83
C GLY A 251 -25.45 -13.69 3.73
N PRO A 252 -26.29 -14.74 3.81
CA PRO A 252 -26.24 -15.89 2.90
C PRO A 252 -26.55 -15.46 1.45
N VAL A 253 -25.76 -15.95 0.50
CA VAL A 253 -25.92 -15.59 -0.92
C VAL A 253 -25.70 -16.82 -1.79
N GLU A 254 -26.53 -16.99 -2.81
CA GLU A 254 -26.40 -18.07 -3.80
C GLU A 254 -25.26 -17.76 -4.79
N PRO A 255 -24.64 -18.77 -5.44
CA PRO A 255 -23.48 -18.58 -6.31
C PRO A 255 -23.70 -17.55 -7.42
N ASP A 256 -24.82 -17.65 -8.13
CA ASP A 256 -25.15 -16.78 -9.27
C ASP A 256 -25.36 -15.33 -8.82
N GLU A 257 -26.00 -15.15 -7.67
CA GLU A 257 -26.26 -13.84 -7.09
C GLU A 257 -24.95 -13.20 -6.60
N LEU A 258 -24.06 -13.98 -5.97
CA LEU A 258 -22.74 -13.51 -5.58
C LEU A 258 -21.95 -13.01 -6.79
N LEU A 259 -21.94 -13.79 -7.88
CA LEU A 259 -21.28 -13.41 -9.13
C LEU A 259 -21.85 -12.13 -9.73
N GLN A 260 -23.18 -12.00 -9.79
CA GLN A 260 -23.84 -10.80 -10.30
C GLN A 260 -23.49 -9.56 -9.47
N ARG A 261 -23.54 -9.68 -8.13
CA ARG A 261 -23.20 -8.59 -7.23
C ARG A 261 -21.73 -8.19 -7.38
N LEU A 262 -20.81 -9.16 -7.44
CA LEU A 262 -19.38 -8.89 -7.67
C LEU A 262 -19.12 -8.21 -9.01
N ARG A 263 -19.68 -8.74 -10.11
CA ARG A 263 -19.55 -8.14 -11.45
C ARG A 263 -20.06 -6.70 -11.50
N THR A 264 -21.17 -6.43 -10.83
CA THR A 264 -21.73 -5.08 -10.75
C THR A 264 -20.74 -4.11 -10.10
N VAL A 265 -20.25 -4.44 -8.90
CA VAL A 265 -19.31 -3.56 -8.18
C VAL A 265 -17.98 -3.42 -8.92
N VAL A 266 -17.47 -4.50 -9.54
CA VAL A 266 -16.24 -4.44 -10.35
C VAL A 266 -16.41 -3.52 -11.55
N SER A 267 -17.49 -3.68 -12.33
CA SER A 267 -17.73 -2.87 -13.54
C SER A 267 -17.85 -1.37 -13.25
N GLU A 268 -18.41 -1.00 -12.09
CA GLU A 268 -18.56 0.41 -11.68
C GLU A 268 -17.23 1.05 -11.29
N ASN A 269 -16.30 0.25 -10.76
CA ASN A 269 -15.01 0.73 -10.24
C ASN A 269 -13.84 0.47 -11.20
N GLU A 270 -14.07 -0.26 -12.30
CA GLU A 270 -13.05 -0.58 -13.29
C GLU A 270 -12.47 0.69 -13.93
N ILE A 271 -13.31 1.73 -14.15
CA ILE A 271 -12.88 3.01 -14.70
C ILE A 271 -11.84 3.69 -13.79
N ALA A 272 -12.05 3.66 -12.47
CA ALA A 272 -11.11 4.23 -11.51
C ALA A 272 -9.76 3.50 -11.53
N LEU A 273 -9.80 2.18 -11.72
CA LEU A 273 -8.59 1.34 -11.82
C LEU A 273 -7.82 1.59 -13.13
N ILE A 274 -8.54 1.76 -14.25
CA ILE A 274 -7.95 2.11 -15.56
C ILE A 274 -7.28 3.48 -15.48
N ALA A 275 -7.93 4.47 -14.87
CA ALA A 275 -7.34 5.80 -14.64
C ALA A 275 -6.06 5.69 -13.80
N ALA A 276 -6.07 4.93 -12.70
CA ALA A 276 -4.88 4.72 -11.87
C ALA A 276 -3.73 4.02 -12.63
N ARG A 277 -4.03 3.12 -13.58
CA ARG A 277 -3.03 2.50 -14.45
C ARG A 277 -2.44 3.49 -15.44
N ALA A 278 -3.28 4.32 -16.08
CA ALA A 278 -2.85 5.36 -16.99
C ALA A 278 -1.91 6.36 -16.29
N ASP A 279 -2.32 6.86 -15.12
CA ASP A 279 -1.51 7.72 -14.26
C ASP A 279 -0.14 7.12 -13.92
N ARG A 280 -0.10 5.82 -13.59
CA ARG A 280 1.17 5.15 -13.26
C ARG A 280 2.07 5.04 -14.48
N LEU A 281 1.51 4.68 -15.63
CA LEU A 281 2.26 4.60 -16.88
C LEU A 281 2.83 5.97 -17.25
N GLU A 282 2.04 7.03 -17.16
CA GLU A 282 2.49 8.40 -17.41
C GLU A 282 3.63 8.81 -16.47
N ARG A 283 3.51 8.53 -15.17
CA ARG A 283 4.58 8.81 -14.20
C ARG A 283 5.86 8.04 -14.52
N SER A 284 5.75 6.74 -14.82
CA SER A 284 6.91 5.92 -15.18
C SER A 284 7.57 6.40 -16.47
N PHE A 285 6.78 6.77 -17.47
CA PHE A 285 7.26 7.30 -18.73
C PHE A 285 8.00 8.63 -18.53
N ASN A 286 7.39 9.56 -17.79
CA ASN A 286 8.00 10.85 -17.46
C ASN A 286 9.30 10.68 -16.67
N GLN A 287 9.38 9.69 -15.77
CA GLN A 287 10.61 9.38 -15.06
C GLN A 287 11.70 8.86 -16.01
N THR A 288 11.39 7.87 -16.85
CA THR A 288 12.36 7.34 -17.82
C THR A 288 12.84 8.40 -18.81
N LEU A 289 11.96 9.32 -19.22
CA LEU A 289 12.32 10.42 -20.12
C LEU A 289 13.31 11.39 -19.46
N ARG A 290 13.12 11.71 -18.18
CA ARG A 290 14.05 12.55 -17.41
C ARG A 290 15.40 11.87 -17.24
N GLU A 291 15.40 10.59 -16.88
CA GLU A 291 16.63 9.80 -16.75
C GLU A 291 17.44 9.77 -18.07
N GLN A 292 16.76 9.64 -19.21
CA GLN A 292 17.40 9.71 -20.53
C GLN A 292 17.96 11.11 -20.85
N GLN A 293 17.24 12.18 -20.48
CA GLN A 293 17.71 13.55 -20.67
C GLN A 293 18.92 13.86 -19.79
N ASP A 294 18.89 13.43 -18.52
CA ASP A 294 20.00 13.61 -17.58
C ASP A 294 21.23 12.83 -18.06
N GLN A 295 21.05 11.59 -18.53
CA GLN A 295 22.14 10.80 -19.09
C GLN A 295 22.76 11.48 -20.33
N ALA A 296 21.93 11.93 -21.28
CA ALA A 296 22.42 12.62 -22.47
C ALA A 296 23.14 13.93 -22.13
N TYR A 297 22.67 14.66 -21.11
CA TYR A 297 23.32 15.86 -20.61
C TYR A 297 24.69 15.56 -19.99
N LEU A 298 24.79 14.52 -19.17
CA LEU A 298 26.05 14.08 -18.56
C LEU A 298 27.07 13.63 -19.62
N GLU A 299 26.63 12.90 -20.64
CA GLU A 299 27.49 12.48 -21.76
C GLU A 299 27.99 13.69 -22.56
N SER A 300 27.13 14.68 -22.84
CA SER A 300 27.53 15.93 -23.50
C SER A 300 28.53 16.72 -22.65
N LEU A 301 28.28 16.83 -21.34
CA LEU A 301 29.15 17.55 -20.42
C LEU A 301 30.54 16.90 -20.36
N GLN A 302 30.61 15.58 -20.30
CA GLN A 302 31.88 14.85 -20.33
C GLN A 302 32.61 15.05 -21.67
N ALA A 303 31.89 15.04 -22.79
CA ALA A 303 32.48 15.28 -24.10
C ALA A 303 33.04 16.71 -24.22
N ASP A 304 32.34 17.70 -23.70
CA ASP A 304 32.78 19.10 -23.68
C ASP A 304 34.01 19.30 -22.78
N GLN A 305 34.01 18.70 -21.57
CA GLN A 305 35.16 18.70 -20.67
C GLN A 305 36.40 18.04 -21.29
N GLU A 306 36.22 16.89 -21.94
CA GLU A 306 37.30 16.18 -22.63
C GLU A 306 37.88 17.01 -23.78
N LYS A 307 37.00 17.66 -24.55
CA LYS A 307 37.39 18.54 -25.66
C LYS A 307 38.14 19.77 -25.15
N GLU A 308 37.73 20.34 -24.03
CA GLU A 308 38.43 21.47 -23.41
C GLU A 308 39.80 21.06 -22.87
N ARG A 309 39.90 19.89 -22.23
CA ARG A 309 41.18 19.33 -21.77
C ARG A 309 42.16 19.12 -22.92
N ARG A 310 41.69 18.51 -24.03
CA ARG A 310 42.52 18.32 -25.23
C ARG A 310 43.00 19.65 -25.83
N ARG A 311 42.14 20.68 -25.86
CA ARG A 311 42.53 22.03 -26.33
C ARG A 311 43.59 22.67 -25.45
N LEU A 312 43.50 22.50 -24.13
CA LEU A 312 44.50 23.02 -23.19
C LEU A 312 45.85 22.31 -23.38
N GLU A 313 45.86 20.98 -23.45
CA GLU A 313 47.07 20.18 -23.68
C GLU A 313 47.74 20.51 -25.02
N GLU A 314 46.97 20.74 -26.09
CA GLU A 314 47.50 21.18 -27.39
C GLU A 314 48.12 22.57 -27.33
N ARG A 315 47.53 23.48 -26.53
CA ARG A 315 48.06 24.84 -26.36
C ARG A 315 49.36 24.82 -25.55
N GLU A 316 49.40 24.07 -24.45
CA GLU A 316 50.60 23.90 -23.63
C GLU A 316 51.75 23.28 -24.44
N LYS A 317 51.49 22.23 -25.25
CA LYS A 317 52.50 21.65 -26.14
C LYS A 317 53.05 22.65 -27.16
N LYS A 318 52.21 23.53 -27.69
CA LYS A 318 52.65 24.59 -28.61
C LYS A 318 53.50 25.63 -27.88
N GLU A 319 53.09 26.05 -26.69
CA GLU A 319 53.85 26.99 -25.86
C GLU A 319 55.21 26.41 -25.43
N ASP A 320 55.26 25.12 -25.06
CA ASP A 320 56.51 24.41 -24.75
C ASP A 320 57.43 24.29 -25.96
N ALA A 321 56.87 23.93 -27.13
CA ALA A 321 57.65 23.87 -28.36
C ALA A 321 58.23 25.25 -28.73
N GLU A 322 57.45 26.33 -28.59
CA GLU A 322 57.93 27.70 -28.80
C GLU A 322 59.00 28.10 -27.78
N ARG A 323 58.83 27.76 -26.50
CA ARG A 323 59.85 28.00 -25.46
C ARG A 323 61.16 27.29 -25.80
N HIS A 324 61.08 26.01 -26.17
CA HIS A 324 62.25 25.22 -26.54
C HIS A 324 62.96 25.77 -27.79
N ILE A 325 62.22 26.24 -28.80
CA ILE A 325 62.80 26.90 -29.98
C ILE A 325 63.53 28.18 -29.57
N ARG A 326 62.92 29.04 -28.74
CA ARG A 326 63.55 30.28 -28.26
C ARG A 326 64.82 30.03 -27.44
N GLU A 327 64.80 29.02 -26.57
CA GLU A 327 65.98 28.63 -25.79
C GLU A 327 67.13 28.17 -26.70
N LEU A 328 66.84 27.34 -27.71
CA LEU A 328 67.85 26.93 -28.71
C LEU A 328 68.42 28.12 -29.48
N GLU A 329 67.57 29.06 -29.91
CA GLU A 329 68.00 30.28 -30.59
C GLU A 329 68.92 31.14 -29.71
N GLN A 330 68.60 31.29 -28.42
CA GLN A 330 69.45 32.01 -27.46
C GLN A 330 70.79 31.32 -27.22
N ILE A 331 70.81 30.00 -27.03
CA ILE A 331 72.06 29.23 -26.91
C ILE A 331 72.93 29.41 -28.17
N GLU A 332 72.32 29.48 -29.35
CA GLU A 332 73.05 29.65 -30.61
C GLU A 332 73.59 31.08 -30.81
N ILE A 333 72.87 32.10 -30.33
CA ILE A 333 73.36 33.49 -30.26
C ILE A 333 74.55 33.57 -29.30
N ASP A 334 74.42 33.06 -28.07
CA ASP A 334 75.48 33.06 -27.06
C ASP A 334 76.74 32.33 -27.57
N ARG A 335 76.56 31.20 -28.28
CA ARG A 335 77.67 30.45 -28.89
C ARG A 335 78.39 31.25 -29.98
N LYS A 336 77.66 32.07 -30.76
CA LYS A 336 78.25 32.96 -31.78
C LYS A 336 79.02 34.12 -31.15
N GLU A 337 78.53 34.69 -30.04
CA GLU A 337 79.24 35.74 -29.29
C GLU A 337 80.55 35.23 -28.67
N VAL A 338 80.54 34.06 -28.03
CA VAL A 338 81.74 33.43 -27.45
C VAL A 338 82.79 33.09 -28.52
N ARG A 339 82.35 32.67 -29.72
CA ARG A 339 83.23 32.38 -30.86
C ARG A 339 83.81 33.65 -31.49
N GLY A 340 83.13 34.80 -31.36
CA GLY A 340 83.66 36.11 -31.74
C GLY A 340 84.78 36.57 -30.80
N HIS A 341 84.61 36.39 -29.49
CA HIS A 341 85.61 36.80 -28.48
C HIS A 341 86.89 35.96 -28.47
N THR A 342 86.85 34.71 -28.94
CA THR A 342 88.04 33.81 -28.98
C THR A 342 88.92 34.01 -30.22
N ASN A 343 88.48 34.77 -31.23
CA ASN A 343 89.27 35.11 -32.41
C ASN A 343 89.97 36.48 -32.30
N GLU A 344 89.81 37.20 -31.18
CA GLU A 344 90.43 38.51 -30.92
C GLU A 344 91.58 38.46 -29.88
N HIS A 345 92.12 37.28 -29.59
CA HIS A 345 93.42 37.08 -28.92
C HIS A 345 94.31 36.23 -29.81
#